data_AF-A0A3S4IEE1-F1
#
_entry.id   AF-A0A3S4IEE1-F1
#
_cell.length_a   1.000
_cell.length_b   1.000
_cell.length_c   1.000
_cell.angle_alpha   90.00
_cell.angle_beta   90.00
_cell.angle_gamma   90.00
#
_symmetry.space_group_name_H-M   'P 1'
#
loop_
_entity.id
_entity.type
_entity.pdbx_description
1 polymer ?
#
loop_
_entity_poly.entity_id
_entity_poly.type
_entity_poly.pdbx_seq_one_letter_code
_entity_poly.pdbx_strand_id
1 'polypeptide(L)'
;MKPISHRLQPNFHEKPRYIALSQPMPLLANTPFIVTGSGKFFRNVQLDPAANLGVVKIDSDGAGYHILWGLTHDAVPTSELPAHFLSQLRNASKPPTAKTASLCIAMRLT
;
A
#
# COMPACT_ATOMS: atom_id res chain seq x y z
N MET A 1 8.79 32.96 18.55
CA MET A 1 7.95 31.73 18.45
C MET A 1 8.37 31.02 17.17
N LYS A 2 9.14 29.91 17.24
CA LYS A 2 9.57 29.16 16.04
C LYS A 2 8.42 28.21 15.63
N PRO A 3 8.03 28.15 14.35
CA PRO A 3 7.03 27.18 13.92
C PRO A 3 7.60 25.77 14.05
N ILE A 4 6.90 24.91 14.77
CA ILE A 4 7.23 23.49 14.87
C ILE A 4 6.83 22.85 13.53
N SER A 5 7.75 22.87 12.56
CA SER A 5 7.65 22.03 11.36
C SER A 5 8.13 20.62 11.72
N HIS A 6 7.32 19.87 12.48
CA HIS A 6 7.51 18.43 12.55
C HIS A 6 7.02 17.82 11.23
N ARG A 7 7.83 17.95 10.18
CA ARG A 7 7.73 17.03 9.04
C ARG A 7 8.05 15.65 9.60
N LEU A 8 7.03 14.80 9.75
CA LEU A 8 7.24 13.38 10.04
C LEU A 8 8.13 12.84 8.92
N GLN A 9 9.39 12.54 9.25
CA GLN A 9 10.24 11.82 8.32
C GLN A 9 9.65 10.41 8.23
N PRO A 10 9.23 9.94 7.05
CA PRO A 10 8.68 8.60 6.94
C PRO A 10 9.80 7.61 7.25
N ASN A 11 9.57 6.76 8.26
CA ASN A 11 10.52 5.71 8.66
C ASN A 11 10.48 4.55 7.66
N PHE A 12 10.87 4.80 6.40
CA PHE A 12 10.87 3.79 5.35
C PHE A 12 12.03 2.82 5.51
N HIS A 13 11.80 1.59 5.05
CA HIS A 13 12.84 0.56 4.96
C HIS A 13 13.99 1.08 4.10
N GLU A 14 15.23 0.98 4.59
CA GLU A 14 16.43 1.40 3.85
C GLU A 14 16.58 0.64 2.52
N LYS A 15 16.18 -0.64 2.52
CA LYS A 15 16.14 -1.51 1.34
C LYS A 15 14.72 -2.09 1.17
N PRO A 16 13.80 -1.35 0.53
CA PRO A 16 12.42 -1.80 0.31
C PRO A 16 12.38 -3.11 -0.50
N ARG A 17 11.72 -4.14 0.05
CA ARG A 17 11.51 -5.41 -0.66
C ARG A 17 10.67 -5.16 -1.92
N TYR A 18 11.04 -5.81 -3.01
CA TYR A 18 10.32 -5.75 -4.29
C TYR A 18 9.50 -7.02 -4.52
N ILE A 19 8.28 -6.87 -5.01
CA ILE A 19 7.41 -7.99 -5.42
C ILE A 19 6.88 -7.67 -6.81
N ALA A 20 7.13 -8.58 -7.76
CA ALA A 20 6.62 -8.48 -9.12
C ALA A 20 5.09 -8.72 -9.14
N LEU A 21 4.38 -7.95 -9.96
CA LEU A 21 2.99 -8.23 -10.28
C LEU A 21 2.91 -9.34 -11.33
N SER A 22 1.83 -10.13 -11.28
CA SER A 22 1.57 -11.16 -12.29
C SER A 22 1.24 -10.57 -13.67
N GLN A 23 0.77 -9.33 -13.72
CA GLN A 23 0.49 -8.57 -14.93
C GLN A 23 0.85 -7.09 -14.71
N PRO A 24 1.46 -6.41 -15.69
CA PRO A 24 1.74 -4.97 -15.59
C PRO A 24 0.48 -4.12 -15.40
N MET A 25 0.56 -3.09 -14.56
CA MET A 25 -0.53 -2.15 -14.24
C MET A 25 -0.08 -0.69 -14.38
N PRO A 26 0.27 -0.22 -15.60
CA PRO A 26 0.89 1.09 -15.83
C PRO A 26 0.04 2.29 -15.38
N LEU A 27 -1.29 2.14 -15.38
CA LEU A 27 -2.20 3.19 -14.90
C LEU A 27 -2.11 3.43 -13.38
N LEU A 28 -1.49 2.51 -12.63
CA LEU A 28 -1.18 2.69 -11.21
C LEU A 28 0.29 3.02 -10.96
N ALA A 29 1.09 3.25 -12.00
CA ALA A 29 2.50 3.58 -11.87
C ALA A 29 2.73 4.71 -10.85
N ASN A 30 3.80 4.60 -10.08
CA ASN A 30 4.18 5.53 -9.01
C ASN A 30 3.14 5.71 -7.89
N THR A 31 2.06 4.92 -7.86
CA THR A 31 0.98 5.11 -6.89
C THR A 31 1.28 4.37 -5.58
N PRO A 32 1.24 5.07 -4.42
CA PRO A 32 1.34 4.43 -3.12
C PRO A 32 -0.02 3.93 -2.61
N PHE A 33 0.01 2.80 -1.92
CA PHE A 33 -1.14 2.19 -1.23
C PHE A 33 -0.74 1.79 0.19
N ILE A 34 -1.66 1.91 1.14
CA ILE A 34 -1.55 1.19 2.41
C ILE A 34 -2.32 -0.12 2.30
N VAL A 35 -1.68 -1.22 2.69
CA VAL A 35 -2.20 -2.58 2.54
C VAL A 35 -2.20 -3.36 3.86
N THR A 36 -3.13 -4.28 4.06
CA THR A 36 -3.04 -5.30 5.12
C THR A 36 -2.15 -6.47 4.72
N GLY A 37 -1.45 -7.05 5.70
CA GLY A 37 -0.65 -8.25 5.49
C GLY A 37 -1.47 -9.53 5.36
N SER A 38 -0.93 -10.54 4.66
CA SER A 38 -1.55 -11.86 4.55
C SER A 38 -1.68 -12.54 5.92
N GLY A 39 -2.86 -13.11 6.18
CA GLY A 39 -3.17 -13.77 7.47
C GLY A 39 -3.22 -12.84 8.69
N LYS A 40 -3.18 -11.52 8.51
CA LYS A 40 -3.22 -10.54 9.61
C LYS A 40 -4.66 -10.20 9.97
N PHE A 41 -4.95 -10.13 11.26
CA PHE A 41 -6.27 -9.74 11.76
C PHE A 41 -6.36 -8.22 11.90
N PHE A 42 -7.43 -7.62 11.37
CA PHE A 42 -7.70 -6.18 11.52
C PHE A 42 -7.67 -5.71 12.98
N ARG A 43 -8.17 -6.53 13.91
CA ARG A 43 -8.17 -6.21 15.35
C ARG A 43 -6.77 -5.97 15.92
N ASN A 44 -5.73 -6.54 15.30
CA ASN A 44 -4.33 -6.43 15.73
C ASN A 44 -3.64 -5.20 15.16
N VAL A 45 -4.23 -4.52 14.17
CA VAL A 45 -3.66 -3.31 13.57
C VAL A 45 -3.42 -2.23 14.61
N GLN A 46 -4.35 -2.06 15.56
CA GLN A 46 -4.20 -1.07 16.64
C GLN A 46 -3.08 -1.43 17.64
N LEU A 47 -2.74 -2.72 17.74
CA LEU A 47 -1.75 -3.23 18.69
C LEU A 47 -0.34 -3.14 18.09
N ASP A 48 -0.20 -3.46 16.81
CA ASP A 48 1.06 -3.36 16.08
C ASP A 48 0.80 -3.02 14.60
N PRO A 49 0.69 -1.73 14.25
CA PRO A 49 0.44 -1.31 12.87
C PRO A 49 1.53 -1.79 11.90
N ALA A 50 2.80 -1.78 12.33
CA ALA A 50 3.93 -2.10 11.46
C ALA A 50 4.00 -3.60 11.11
N ALA A 51 3.53 -4.49 12.00
CA ALA A 51 3.45 -5.93 11.71
C ALA A 51 2.19 -6.34 10.92
N ASN A 52 1.16 -5.50 10.89
CA ASN A 52 -0.14 -5.85 10.29
C ASN A 52 -0.47 -5.06 9.01
N LEU A 53 0.13 -3.88 8.81
CA LEU A 53 -0.04 -3.04 7.64
C LEU A 53 1.30 -2.82 6.93
N GLY A 54 1.24 -2.44 5.66
CA GLY A 54 2.39 -1.93 4.92
C GLY A 54 2.04 -0.80 3.99
N VAL A 55 3.00 0.09 3.73
CA VAL A 55 2.91 1.03 2.61
C VAL A 55 3.65 0.42 1.43
N VAL A 56 2.95 0.20 0.32
CA VAL A 56 3.54 -0.24 -0.94
C VAL A 56 3.47 0.87 -1.97
N LYS A 57 4.44 0.93 -2.87
CA LYS A 57 4.42 1.84 -4.01
C LYS A 57 4.71 1.07 -5.29
N ILE A 58 3.79 1.18 -6.25
CA ILE A 58 3.98 0.61 -7.58
C ILE A 58 5.13 1.36 -8.28
N ASP A 59 5.99 0.61 -8.95
CA ASP A 59 7.13 1.13 -9.70
C ASP A 59 6.69 2.00 -10.89
N SER A 60 7.68 2.53 -11.61
CA SER A 60 7.44 3.52 -12.67
C SER A 60 6.81 2.94 -13.93
N ASP A 61 6.99 1.64 -14.20
CA ASP A 61 6.43 0.92 -15.34
C ASP A 61 5.18 0.09 -14.96
N GLY A 62 4.88 -0.03 -13.67
CA GLY A 62 3.75 -0.79 -13.17
C GLY A 62 3.98 -2.30 -13.20
N ALA A 63 5.23 -2.75 -13.30
CA ALA A 63 5.62 -4.17 -13.34
C ALA A 63 5.59 -4.82 -11.95
N GLY A 64 5.70 -4.03 -10.88
CA GLY A 64 5.73 -4.51 -9.51
C GLY A 64 5.55 -3.39 -8.49
N TYR A 65 5.85 -3.71 -7.23
CA TYR A 65 5.80 -2.73 -6.15
C TYR A 65 6.88 -2.95 -5.10
N HIS A 66 7.27 -1.85 -4.47
CA HIS A 66 8.16 -1.84 -3.32
C HIS A 66 7.37 -1.71 -2.02
N ILE A 67 7.71 -2.51 -1.00
CA ILE A 67 7.21 -2.36 0.37
C ILE A 67 8.07 -1.30 1.06
N LEU A 68 7.56 -0.06 1.13
CA LEU A 68 8.26 1.09 1.69
C LEU A 68 8.26 1.10 3.22
N TRP A 69 7.19 0.61 3.85
CA TRP A 69 7.02 0.60 5.30
C TRP A 69 6.20 -0.60 5.76
N GLY A 70 6.36 -0.98 7.02
CA GLY A 70 5.54 -2.00 7.66
C GLY A 70 5.78 -3.39 7.07
N LEU A 71 4.80 -4.28 7.26
CA LEU A 71 4.89 -5.71 6.99
C LEU A 71 6.21 -6.29 7.52
N THR A 72 6.50 -6.03 8.79
CA THR A 72 7.70 -6.54 9.47
C THR A 72 7.73 -8.06 9.54
N HIS A 73 8.90 -8.62 9.87
CA HIS A 73 9.13 -10.07 9.95
C HIS A 73 8.79 -10.81 8.65
N ASP A 74 9.23 -10.23 7.53
CA ASP A 74 9.02 -10.76 6.18
C ASP A 74 7.56 -10.99 5.79
N ALA A 75 6.60 -10.38 6.51
CA ALA A 75 5.20 -10.44 6.14
C ALA A 75 5.01 -9.90 4.71
N VAL A 76 4.04 -10.46 4.00
CA VAL A 76 3.69 -10.05 2.63
C VAL A 76 2.30 -9.42 2.63
N PRO A 77 1.97 -8.58 1.63
CA PRO A 77 0.59 -8.11 1.47
C PRO A 77 -0.39 -9.27 1.32
N THR A 78 -1.67 -9.00 1.56
CA THR A 78 -2.75 -9.96 1.29
C THR A 78 -2.67 -10.55 -0.12
N SER A 79 -2.99 -11.84 -0.26
CA SER A 79 -3.06 -12.54 -1.55
C SER A 79 -4.05 -11.90 -2.52
N GLU A 80 -5.05 -11.19 -1.99
CA GLU A 80 -6.08 -10.49 -2.78
C GLU A 80 -5.60 -9.15 -3.38
N LEU A 81 -4.37 -8.70 -3.07
CA LEU A 81 -3.88 -7.39 -3.50
C LEU A 81 -3.97 -7.16 -5.04
N PRO A 82 -3.63 -8.13 -5.92
CA PRO A 82 -3.83 -7.96 -7.35
C PRO A 82 -5.29 -7.70 -7.74
N ALA A 83 -6.25 -8.38 -7.12
CA ALA A 83 -7.68 -8.16 -7.37
C ALA A 83 -8.11 -6.74 -6.92
N HIS A 84 -7.57 -6.24 -5.81
CA HIS A 84 -7.77 -4.86 -5.39
C HIS A 84 -7.25 -3.85 -6.42
N PHE A 85 -6.04 -4.05 -6.95
CA PHE A 85 -5.49 -3.16 -7.97
C PHE A 85 -6.34 -3.16 -9.25
N LEU A 86 -6.81 -4.32 -9.71
CA LEU A 86 -7.74 -4.41 -10.85
C LEU A 86 -9.05 -3.63 -10.59
N SER A 87 -9.58 -3.69 -9.37
CA SER A 87 -10.75 -2.89 -8.99
C SER A 87 -10.45 -1.39 -9.03
N GLN A 88 -9.29 -0.96 -8.55
CA GLN A 88 -8.85 0.44 -8.63
C GLN A 88 -8.73 0.92 -10.08
N LEU A 89 -8.18 0.10 -10.98
CA LEU A 89 -8.10 0.40 -12.42
C LEU A 89 -9.48 0.65 -13.04
N ARG A 90 -10.45 -0.22 -12.74
CA ARG A 90 -11.85 -0.06 -13.20
C ARG A 90 -12.52 1.20 -12.67
N ASN A 91 -12.10 1.68 -11.51
CA ASN A 91 -12.67 2.87 -10.87
C ASN A 91 -11.94 4.16 -11.29
N ALA A 92 -10.72 4.09 -11.84
CA ALA A 92 -9.97 5.26 -12.29
C ALA A 92 -10.69 6.06 -13.39
N SER A 93 -11.58 5.43 -14.14
CA SER A 93 -12.42 6.08 -15.15
C SER A 93 -13.70 6.71 -14.60
N LYS A 94 -14.00 6.52 -13.31
CA LYS A 94 -15.20 7.06 -12.64
C LYS A 94 -14.84 8.34 -11.88
N PRO A 95 -15.79 9.31 -11.76
CA PRO A 95 -15.58 10.48 -10.92
C PRO A 95 -15.24 10.03 -9.48
N PRO A 96 -14.40 10.77 -8.74
CA PRO A 96 -13.93 10.38 -7.42
C PRO A 96 -15.10 10.32 -6.44
N THR A 97 -15.71 9.14 -6.34
CA THR A 97 -16.55 8.76 -5.21
C THR A 97 -15.64 8.24 -4.10
N ALA A 98 -16.07 8.37 -2.85
CA ALA A 98 -15.29 8.09 -1.64
C ALA A 98 -14.29 6.92 -1.82
N LYS A 99 -13.02 7.14 -1.41
CA LYS A 99 -11.91 6.18 -1.52
C LYS A 99 -12.40 4.79 -1.09
N THR A 100 -12.74 3.95 -2.07
CA THR A 100 -13.42 2.68 -1.77
C THR A 100 -12.40 1.73 -1.16
N ALA A 101 -12.43 1.60 0.16
CA ALA A 101 -11.80 0.50 0.87
C ALA A 101 -12.67 -0.74 0.65
N SER A 102 -12.39 -1.53 -0.38
CA SER A 102 -13.01 -2.85 -0.53
C SER A 102 -12.31 -3.83 0.40
N LEU A 103 -13.08 -4.79 0.94
CA LEU A 103 -12.73 -5.80 1.94
C LEU A 103 -11.27 -6.30 1.81
N CYS A 104 -10.43 -5.99 2.80
CA CYS A 104 -8.95 -6.04 2.81
C CYS A 104 -8.30 -4.72 2.31
N ILE A 105 -7.85 -3.88 3.25
CA ILE A 105 -7.44 -2.49 2.97
C ILE A 105 -6.34 -2.51 1.90
N ALA A 106 -6.61 -1.92 0.73
CA ALA A 106 -5.61 -1.40 -0.20
C ALA A 106 -6.07 0.01 -0.57
N MET A 107 -5.68 1.00 0.24
CA MET A 107 -6.15 2.39 0.07
C MET A 107 -5.06 3.25 -0.55
N ARG A 108 -5.40 3.94 -1.64
CA ARG A 108 -4.51 4.90 -2.30
C ARG A 108 -4.18 6.07 -1.37
N LEU A 109 -2.89 6.27 -1.14
CA LEU A 109 -2.39 7.47 -0.47
C LEU A 109 -2.26 8.55 -1.54
N THR A 110 -2.97 9.66 -1.36
CA THR A 110 -3.00 10.81 -2.29
C THR A 110 -2.62 12.05 -1.51
#